data_AF-A0A3D3EXX7-F1
#
_entry.id   AF-A0A3D3EXX7-F1
#
_cell.length_a   1.000
_cell.length_b   1.000
_cell.length_c   1.000
_cell.angle_alpha   90.00
_cell.angle_beta   90.00
_cell.angle_gamma   90.00
#
_symmetry.space_group_name_H-M   'P 1'
#
loop_
_entity.id
_entity.type
_entity.pdbx_description
1 polymer ?
#
loop_
_entity_poly.entity_id
_entity_poly.type
_entity_poly.pdbx_seq_one_letter_code
_entity_poly.pdbx_strand_id
1 'polypeptide(L)'
;MKKYVFVLFIIALLLGISACSEKDNGTEPQILGYQLEQFIDADQVQTITDPNEEEATDFRDLYNYEIVASDGYSPRNREETAGYDLDWDVFKTGYMVPSNQLRTMFLDDTTPGAFEVKNAASIRLYRRIVVADTLGNAHYIELGALPIHSIANWDGANEDAIKLSDLLTDHSGYDNITLMASDGYSKDYNTEQIADGYYLLESERTTFPTFNEEMNNSMKRFKYIDRIVVNMDFGTDIPLYENADAEDADISFTFPELYDGFDGVELDLGED
;
A
#
# COMPACT_ATOMS: atom_id res chain seq x y z
N MET A 1 -50.12 44.06 48.14
CA MET A 1 -50.52 43.33 46.92
C MET A 1 -49.78 43.77 45.65
N LYS A 2 -49.54 45.07 45.39
CA LYS A 2 -48.82 45.52 44.17
C LYS A 2 -47.33 45.11 44.05
N LYS A 3 -46.62 44.89 45.17
CA LYS A 3 -45.19 44.52 45.16
C LYS A 3 -44.93 43.05 44.80
N TYR A 4 -45.88 42.15 45.07
CA TYR A 4 -45.74 40.72 44.77
C TYR A 4 -46.02 40.40 43.29
N VAL A 5 -46.90 41.18 42.64
CA VAL A 5 -47.17 41.07 41.21
C VAL A 5 -45.94 41.44 40.38
N PHE A 6 -45.17 42.45 40.82
CA PHE A 6 -43.95 42.87 40.13
C PHE A 6 -42.82 41.84 40.23
N VAL A 7 -42.70 41.16 41.38
CA VAL A 7 -41.73 40.06 41.57
C VAL A 7 -42.10 38.84 40.74
N LEU A 8 -43.40 38.50 40.65
CA LEU A 8 -43.89 37.43 39.77
C LEU A 8 -43.65 37.73 38.29
N PHE A 9 -43.79 38.99 37.87
CA PHE A 9 -43.50 39.41 36.49
C PHE A 9 -42.01 39.32 36.15
N ILE A 10 -41.12 39.64 37.10
CA ILE A 10 -39.67 39.52 36.93
C ILE A 10 -39.22 38.05 36.88
N ILE A 11 -39.82 37.17 37.71
CA ILE A 11 -39.53 35.73 37.68
C ILE A 11 -40.03 35.09 36.37
N ALA A 12 -41.21 35.50 35.88
CA ALA A 12 -41.71 35.06 34.58
C ALA A 12 -40.85 35.55 33.41
N LEU A 13 -40.28 36.76 33.50
CA LEU A 13 -39.32 37.27 32.51
C LEU A 13 -38.01 36.49 32.55
N LEU A 14 -37.48 36.17 33.74
CA LEU A 14 -36.24 35.39 33.91
C LEU A 14 -36.38 33.95 33.40
N LEU A 15 -37.56 33.33 33.56
CA LEU A 15 -37.86 32.01 33.01
C LEU A 15 -38.09 32.01 31.49
N GLY A 16 -38.41 33.16 30.90
CA GLY A 16 -38.54 33.33 29.45
C GLY A 16 -37.19 33.42 28.72
N ILE A 17 -36.12 33.85 29.42
CA ILE A 17 -34.77 33.98 28.83
C ILE A 17 -34.00 32.65 28.88
N SER A 18 -34.36 31.74 29.81
CA SER A 18 -33.87 30.35 29.83
C SER A 18 -34.72 29.37 29.01
N ALA A 19 -35.78 29.85 28.36
CA ALA A 19 -36.60 29.09 27.40
C ALA A 19 -36.39 29.54 25.95
N CYS A 20 -35.31 30.29 25.67
CA CYS A 20 -34.67 30.22 24.37
C CYS A 20 -34.01 28.84 24.31
N SER A 21 -34.79 27.84 23.89
CA SER A 21 -34.28 26.68 23.18
C SER A 21 -33.34 27.25 22.13
N GLU A 22 -32.03 27.15 22.39
CA GLU A 22 -31.09 26.99 21.30
C GLU A 22 -31.71 25.88 20.46
N LYS A 23 -32.06 26.23 19.23
CA LYS A 23 -32.08 25.23 18.17
C LYS A 23 -30.64 24.76 18.12
N ASP A 24 -30.35 23.75 18.94
CA ASP A 24 -29.32 22.79 18.63
C ASP A 24 -29.78 22.22 17.29
N ASN A 25 -29.33 22.85 16.21
CA ASN A 25 -29.24 22.17 14.94
C ASN A 25 -28.24 21.07 15.25
N GLY A 26 -28.74 19.92 15.70
CA GLY A 26 -27.96 18.72 15.90
C GLY A 26 -27.24 18.47 14.59
N THR A 27 -26.03 18.98 14.50
CA THR A 27 -25.05 18.52 13.55
C THR A 27 -24.60 17.25 14.22
N GLU A 28 -25.13 16.13 13.74
CA GLU A 28 -24.56 14.84 14.09
C GLU A 28 -23.05 14.96 14.02
N PRO A 29 -22.31 14.42 15.01
CA PRO A 29 -20.86 14.55 15.02
C PRO A 29 -20.34 14.00 13.70
N GLN A 30 -19.78 14.89 12.88
CA GLN A 30 -19.27 14.53 11.56
C GLN A 30 -18.18 13.48 11.74
N ILE A 31 -18.36 12.32 11.12
CA ILE A 31 -17.34 11.28 11.12
C ILE A 31 -16.30 11.68 10.09
N LEU A 32 -15.15 12.18 10.56
CA LEU A 32 -14.05 12.54 9.67
C LEU A 32 -13.21 11.30 9.35
N GLY A 33 -13.06 11.03 8.07
CA GLY A 33 -12.09 10.11 7.51
C GLY A 33 -10.93 10.87 6.86
N TYR A 34 -9.72 10.37 7.04
CA TYR A 34 -8.50 10.92 6.44
C TYR A 34 -7.94 9.88 5.48
N GLN A 35 -7.73 10.23 4.21
CA GLN A 35 -7.29 9.26 3.21
C GLN A 35 -5.94 8.66 3.60
N LEU A 36 -5.82 7.34 3.44
CA LEU A 36 -4.64 6.60 3.89
C LEU A 36 -3.37 7.04 3.16
N GLU A 37 -3.48 7.44 1.88
CA GLU A 37 -2.34 7.93 1.10
C GLU A 37 -1.65 9.17 1.70
N GLN A 38 -2.36 9.97 2.50
CA GLN A 38 -1.78 11.17 3.12
C GLN A 38 -0.74 10.81 4.19
N PHE A 39 -0.77 9.59 4.74
CA PHE A 39 0.19 9.12 5.75
C PHE A 39 1.44 8.49 5.15
N ILE A 40 1.52 8.37 3.82
CA ILE A 40 2.66 7.81 3.10
C ILE A 40 3.42 8.95 2.44
N ASP A 41 4.58 9.30 3.02
CA ASP A 41 5.45 10.33 2.50
C ASP A 41 6.15 9.83 1.22
N ALA A 42 5.77 10.40 0.08
CA ALA A 42 6.33 10.03 -1.22
C ALA A 42 7.84 10.30 -1.31
N ASP A 43 8.37 11.32 -0.63
CA ASP A 43 9.81 11.63 -0.64
C ASP A 43 10.59 10.55 0.14
N GLN A 44 10.01 10.03 1.22
CA GLN A 44 10.61 8.91 1.96
C GLN A 44 10.59 7.62 1.14
N VAL A 45 9.48 7.34 0.45
CA VAL A 45 9.40 6.18 -0.46
C VAL A 45 10.42 6.32 -1.60
N GLN A 46 10.53 7.49 -2.24
CA GLN A 46 11.56 7.74 -3.24
C GLN A 46 12.97 7.52 -2.70
N THR A 47 13.25 7.99 -1.48
CA THR A 47 14.58 7.87 -0.87
C THR A 47 14.99 6.41 -0.66
N ILE A 48 14.05 5.53 -0.30
CA ILE A 48 14.34 4.10 -0.10
C ILE A 48 14.38 3.31 -1.42
N THR A 49 13.65 3.76 -2.46
CA THR A 49 13.63 3.08 -3.77
C THR A 49 14.81 3.50 -4.65
N ASP A 50 15.00 4.81 -4.86
CA ASP A 50 16.13 5.34 -5.61
C ASP A 50 16.53 6.72 -5.07
N PRO A 51 17.52 6.79 -4.15
CA PRO A 51 17.97 8.05 -3.56
C PRO A 51 18.67 8.97 -4.56
N ASN A 52 18.99 8.49 -5.77
CA ASN A 52 19.66 9.26 -6.80
C ASN A 52 18.71 9.71 -7.92
N GLU A 53 17.42 9.39 -7.84
CA GLU A 53 16.45 9.84 -8.83
C GLU A 53 16.25 11.35 -8.69
N GLU A 54 16.59 12.11 -9.74
CA GLU A 54 16.62 13.57 -9.71
C GLU A 54 15.22 14.18 -9.95
N GLU A 55 14.33 13.41 -10.59
CA GLU A 55 12.94 13.79 -10.81
C GLU A 55 12.07 13.30 -9.64
N ALA A 56 11.04 14.08 -9.30
CA ALA A 56 10.03 13.68 -8.32
C ALA A 56 9.17 12.54 -8.91
N THR A 57 9.70 11.32 -8.85
CA THR A 57 9.04 10.10 -9.30
C THR A 57 8.32 9.49 -8.11
N ASP A 58 7.02 9.27 -8.26
CA ASP A 58 6.23 8.59 -7.24
C ASP A 58 6.40 7.07 -7.40
N PHE A 59 7.02 6.44 -6.41
CA PHE A 59 7.27 5.00 -6.40
C PHE A 59 6.31 4.23 -5.49
N ARG A 60 5.27 4.87 -4.95
CA ARG A 60 4.32 4.24 -4.03
C ARG A 60 3.57 3.06 -4.64
N ASP A 61 3.43 3.03 -5.96
CA ASP A 61 2.82 1.90 -6.67
C ASP A 61 3.67 0.63 -6.70
N LEU A 62 4.98 0.72 -6.41
CA LEU A 62 5.91 -0.41 -6.36
C LEU A 62 5.87 -1.21 -5.05
N TYR A 63 5.02 -0.81 -4.11
CA TYR A 63 4.94 -1.36 -2.76
C TYR A 63 3.54 -1.92 -2.45
N ASN A 64 3.51 -2.88 -1.53
CA ASN A 64 2.31 -3.31 -0.83
C ASN A 64 2.24 -2.68 0.57
N TYR A 65 1.04 -2.60 1.12
CA TYR A 65 0.72 -1.84 2.33
C TYR A 65 0.08 -2.74 3.38
N GLU A 66 0.87 -3.10 4.40
CA GLU A 66 0.40 -3.78 5.60
C GLU A 66 -0.15 -2.75 6.59
N ILE A 67 -1.40 -2.91 7.02
CA ILE A 67 -1.98 -2.13 8.12
C ILE A 67 -1.84 -2.93 9.42
N VAL A 68 -1.16 -2.34 10.40
CA VAL A 68 -0.85 -2.99 11.69
C VAL A 68 -1.58 -2.28 12.83
N ALA A 69 -2.35 -3.04 13.61
CA ALA A 69 -2.97 -2.58 14.84
C ALA A 69 -1.99 -2.50 16.01
N SER A 70 -2.33 -1.72 17.03
CA SER A 70 -1.51 -1.57 18.24
C SER A 70 -1.29 -2.87 19.02
N ASP A 71 -2.14 -3.88 18.82
CA ASP A 71 -2.02 -5.21 19.44
C ASP A 71 -1.29 -6.23 18.55
N GLY A 72 -0.76 -5.78 17.40
CA GLY A 72 -0.07 -6.61 16.42
C GLY A 72 -0.98 -7.32 15.42
N TYR A 73 -2.30 -7.11 15.48
CA TYR A 73 -3.19 -7.62 14.43
C TYR A 73 -2.87 -6.97 13.07
N SER A 74 -2.89 -7.80 12.02
CA SER A 74 -2.75 -7.39 10.63
C SER A 74 -3.50 -8.38 9.72
N PRO A 75 -4.17 -7.92 8.64
CA PRO A 75 -4.90 -8.80 7.71
C PRO A 75 -4.01 -9.87 7.05
N ARG A 76 -2.73 -9.58 6.85
CA ARG A 76 -1.76 -10.51 6.25
C ARG A 76 -1.57 -11.79 7.06
N ASN A 77 -1.73 -11.71 8.37
CA ASN A 77 -1.54 -12.85 9.29
C ASN A 77 -2.74 -13.81 9.32
N ARG A 78 -3.73 -13.62 8.43
CA ARG A 78 -5.02 -14.32 8.45
C ARG A 78 -5.42 -14.77 7.04
N GLU A 79 -4.85 -15.88 6.57
CA GLU A 79 -5.19 -16.49 5.27
C GLU A 79 -6.70 -16.68 5.05
N GLU A 80 -7.45 -16.94 6.12
CA GLU A 80 -8.89 -17.19 6.06
C GLU A 80 -9.73 -15.94 5.77
N THR A 81 -9.17 -14.73 5.99
CA THR A 81 -9.90 -13.46 5.85
C THR A 81 -9.27 -12.50 4.85
N ALA A 82 -7.96 -12.56 4.67
CA ALA A 82 -7.22 -11.90 3.60
C ALA A 82 -5.96 -12.72 3.28
N GLY A 83 -4.96 -12.71 4.16
CA GLY A 83 -3.67 -13.39 3.90
C GLY A 83 -2.76 -12.60 2.97
N TYR A 84 -3.06 -11.33 2.73
CA TYR A 84 -2.33 -10.46 1.81
C TYR A 84 -2.37 -9.01 2.29
N ASP A 85 -1.53 -8.19 1.66
CA ASP A 85 -1.37 -6.75 1.86
C ASP A 85 -1.94 -6.00 0.66
N LEU A 86 -2.41 -4.76 0.89
CA LEU A 86 -3.07 -3.99 -0.16
C LEU A 86 -2.05 -3.46 -1.17
N ASP A 87 -2.40 -3.46 -2.45
CA ASP A 87 -1.68 -2.65 -3.43
C ASP A 87 -2.01 -1.15 -3.24
N TRP A 88 -1.22 -0.29 -3.89
CA TRP A 88 -1.41 1.16 -3.81
C TRP A 88 -2.79 1.64 -4.27
N ASP A 89 -3.33 1.03 -5.33
CA ASP A 89 -4.58 1.47 -5.95
C ASP A 89 -5.78 1.23 -5.04
N VAL A 90 -5.79 0.14 -4.29
CA VAL A 90 -6.79 -0.11 -3.24
C VAL A 90 -6.48 0.72 -2.00
N PHE A 91 -5.24 0.68 -1.51
CA PHE A 91 -4.84 1.33 -0.26
C PHE A 91 -5.17 2.82 -0.23
N LYS A 92 -4.86 3.56 -1.31
CA LYS A 92 -5.09 5.01 -1.40
C LYS A 92 -6.57 5.42 -1.31
N THR A 93 -7.49 4.49 -1.56
CA THR A 93 -8.93 4.74 -1.44
C THR A 93 -9.46 4.62 -0.01
N GLY A 94 -8.69 3.99 0.88
CA GLY A 94 -9.08 3.79 2.27
C GLY A 94 -8.95 5.06 3.10
N TYR A 95 -9.59 5.04 4.27
CA TYR A 95 -9.60 6.13 5.24
C TYR A 95 -9.14 5.65 6.60
N MET A 96 -8.37 6.45 7.32
CA MET A 96 -8.27 6.39 8.76
C MET A 96 -9.43 7.15 9.39
N VAL A 97 -10.17 6.54 10.30
CA VAL A 97 -11.34 7.13 10.99
C VAL A 97 -11.07 7.17 12.51
N PRO A 98 -10.49 8.28 13.01
CA PRO A 98 -10.06 8.35 14.41
C PRO A 98 -11.19 8.22 15.43
N SER A 99 -12.35 8.80 15.12
CA SER A 99 -13.54 8.75 15.99
C SER A 99 -14.13 7.34 16.12
N ASN A 100 -13.79 6.42 15.21
CA ASN A 100 -14.25 5.03 15.21
C ASN A 100 -13.12 4.08 15.65
N GLN A 101 -12.54 4.31 16.82
CA GLN A 101 -11.48 3.45 17.39
C GLN A 101 -10.21 3.38 16.52
N LEU A 102 -9.79 4.50 15.91
CA LEU A 102 -8.65 4.54 14.98
C LEU A 102 -8.74 3.43 13.91
N ARG A 103 -9.92 3.30 13.31
CA ARG A 103 -10.21 2.22 12.36
C ARG A 103 -9.83 2.64 10.95
N THR A 104 -9.23 1.73 10.18
CA THR A 104 -9.17 1.88 8.72
C THR A 104 -10.50 1.47 8.08
N MET A 105 -10.96 2.19 7.07
CA MET A 105 -12.23 1.91 6.39
C MET A 105 -12.07 2.02 4.89
N PHE A 106 -12.71 1.11 4.16
CA PHE A 106 -12.76 1.10 2.71
C PHE A 106 -14.23 1.14 2.30
N LEU A 107 -14.58 2.09 1.43
CA LEU A 107 -15.98 2.30 1.00
C LEU A 107 -16.36 1.41 -0.20
N ASP A 108 -15.39 0.69 -0.75
CA ASP A 108 -15.60 -0.29 -1.80
C ASP A 108 -15.92 -1.66 -1.19
N ASP A 109 -17.12 -2.17 -1.47
CA ASP A 109 -17.61 -3.48 -1.03
C ASP A 109 -16.76 -4.66 -1.53
N THR A 110 -15.88 -4.45 -2.51
CA THR A 110 -14.94 -5.49 -2.98
C THR A 110 -13.73 -5.66 -2.08
N THR A 111 -13.41 -4.67 -1.24
CA THR A 111 -12.30 -4.77 -0.29
C THR A 111 -12.74 -5.62 0.91
N PRO A 112 -12.02 -6.70 1.27
CA PRO A 112 -12.41 -7.52 2.42
C PRO A 112 -12.45 -6.72 3.72
N GLY A 113 -13.49 -6.95 4.54
CA GLY A 113 -13.64 -6.30 5.84
C GLY A 113 -12.49 -6.58 6.84
N ALA A 114 -11.61 -7.54 6.53
CA ALA A 114 -10.36 -7.75 7.27
C ALA A 114 -9.46 -6.50 7.30
N PHE A 115 -9.48 -5.71 6.22
CA PHE A 115 -8.73 -4.46 6.11
C PHE A 115 -9.36 -3.31 6.89
N GLU A 116 -10.50 -3.53 7.57
CA GLU A 116 -11.04 -2.57 8.53
C GLU A 116 -10.41 -2.70 9.94
N VAL A 117 -9.11 -2.48 9.99
CA VAL A 117 -8.27 -2.68 11.17
C VAL A 117 -8.61 -1.66 12.25
N LYS A 118 -9.05 -2.12 13.42
CA LYS A 118 -9.25 -1.26 14.60
C LYS A 118 -7.93 -0.99 15.32
N ASN A 119 -7.84 0.15 16.00
CA ASN A 119 -6.63 0.58 16.70
C ASN A 119 -5.40 0.53 15.78
N ALA A 120 -5.58 0.89 14.50
CA ALA A 120 -4.50 0.91 13.53
C ALA A 120 -3.43 1.90 14.01
N ALA A 121 -2.18 1.43 14.04
CA ALA A 121 -1.05 2.11 14.66
C ALA A 121 0.06 2.45 13.66
N SER A 122 0.29 1.58 12.68
CA SER A 122 1.28 1.82 11.64
C SER A 122 0.90 1.19 10.32
N ILE A 123 1.52 1.67 9.26
CA ILE A 123 1.54 1.07 7.93
C ILE A 123 2.98 0.62 7.67
N ARG A 124 3.17 -0.59 7.17
CA ARG A 124 4.48 -1.08 6.69
C ARG A 124 4.41 -1.28 5.18
N LEU A 125 5.49 -0.90 4.51
CA LEU A 125 5.61 -1.04 3.06
C LEU A 125 6.59 -2.15 2.74
N TYR A 126 6.24 -2.91 1.69
CA TYR A 126 7.03 -4.02 1.18
C TYR A 126 7.19 -3.88 -0.33
N ARG A 127 8.43 -3.81 -0.82
CA ARG A 127 8.75 -3.72 -2.23
C ARG A 127 8.28 -5.01 -2.90
N ARG A 128 7.41 -4.88 -3.91
CA ARG A 128 6.73 -6.04 -4.52
C ARG A 128 6.80 -6.06 -6.03
N ILE A 129 6.84 -7.26 -6.60
CA ILE A 129 6.68 -7.47 -8.05
C ILE A 129 5.38 -8.26 -8.27
N VAL A 130 4.54 -7.77 -9.18
CA VAL A 130 3.35 -8.49 -9.63
C VAL A 130 3.74 -9.52 -10.69
N VAL A 131 3.36 -10.77 -10.49
CA VAL A 131 3.49 -11.85 -11.47
C VAL A 131 2.11 -12.11 -12.08
N ALA A 132 2.00 -11.90 -13.38
CA ALA A 132 0.74 -11.98 -14.11
C ALA A 132 0.84 -12.88 -15.34
N ASP A 133 -0.28 -13.45 -15.74
CA ASP A 133 -0.41 -14.17 -17.01
C ASP A 133 -0.90 -13.27 -18.15
N THR A 134 -1.14 -13.85 -19.32
CA THR A 134 -1.63 -13.09 -20.49
C THR A 134 -3.13 -12.76 -20.46
N LEU A 135 -3.88 -13.33 -19.52
CA LEU A 135 -5.32 -13.11 -19.32
C LEU A 135 -5.61 -12.09 -18.20
N GLY A 136 -4.58 -11.68 -17.46
CA GLY A 136 -4.68 -10.72 -16.37
C GLY A 136 -4.83 -11.35 -14.98
N ASN A 137 -4.74 -12.69 -14.88
CA ASN A 137 -4.63 -13.34 -13.57
C ASN A 137 -3.27 -12.97 -12.97
N ALA A 138 -3.26 -12.51 -11.73
CA ALA A 138 -2.05 -12.00 -11.11
C ALA A 138 -2.02 -12.25 -9.61
N HIS A 139 -0.81 -12.36 -9.07
CA HIS A 139 -0.49 -12.28 -7.65
C HIS A 139 0.76 -11.41 -7.50
N TYR A 140 1.11 -11.04 -6.28
CA TYR A 140 2.38 -10.36 -6.00
C TYR A 140 3.33 -11.27 -5.23
N ILE A 141 4.61 -10.92 -5.31
CA ILE A 141 5.67 -11.43 -4.45
C ILE A 141 6.39 -10.23 -3.84
N GLU A 142 6.52 -10.20 -2.52
CA GLU A 142 7.33 -9.22 -1.80
C GLU A 142 8.79 -9.65 -1.85
N LEU A 143 9.69 -8.75 -2.26
CA LEU A 143 11.09 -9.10 -2.54
C LEU A 143 11.83 -9.60 -1.30
N GLY A 144 11.47 -9.10 -0.12
CA GLY A 144 12.01 -9.57 1.17
C GLY A 144 11.67 -11.03 1.51
N ALA A 145 10.65 -11.61 0.88
CA ALA A 145 10.30 -13.03 1.08
C ALA A 145 11.25 -13.99 0.34
N LEU A 146 11.97 -13.48 -0.66
CA LEU A 146 12.78 -14.29 -1.56
C LEU A 146 14.23 -14.42 -1.12
N PRO A 147 14.94 -15.48 -1.54
CA PRO A 147 16.37 -15.61 -1.29
C PRO A 147 17.17 -14.44 -1.87
N ILE A 148 17.97 -13.79 -1.03
CA ILE A 148 18.89 -12.72 -1.43
C ILE A 148 20.21 -13.32 -1.92
N HIS A 149 20.65 -12.88 -3.10
CA HIS A 149 21.91 -13.25 -3.72
C HIS A 149 22.83 -12.03 -3.79
N SER A 150 24.11 -12.17 -3.47
CA SER A 150 25.11 -11.12 -3.70
C SER A 150 25.76 -11.34 -5.07
N ILE A 151 25.53 -10.45 -6.03
CA ILE A 151 26.05 -10.57 -7.41
C ILE A 151 26.69 -9.25 -7.88
N ALA A 152 27.59 -9.33 -8.85
CA ALA A 152 28.25 -8.15 -9.39
C ALA A 152 27.32 -7.36 -10.33
N ASN A 153 27.14 -6.08 -10.07
CA ASN A 153 26.50 -5.14 -10.97
C ASN A 153 27.38 -4.83 -12.20
N TRP A 154 26.89 -3.99 -13.11
CA TRP A 154 27.60 -3.64 -14.35
C TRP A 154 28.91 -2.87 -14.15
N ASP A 155 29.14 -2.29 -12.98
CA ASP A 155 30.40 -1.62 -12.61
C ASP A 155 31.36 -2.57 -11.86
N GLY A 156 30.95 -3.83 -11.66
CA GLY A 156 31.74 -4.87 -10.98
C GLY A 156 31.68 -4.81 -9.45
N ALA A 157 30.82 -3.95 -8.89
CA ALA A 157 30.55 -3.92 -7.45
C ALA A 157 29.49 -4.97 -7.10
N ASN A 158 29.64 -5.67 -5.98
CA ASN A 158 28.62 -6.61 -5.52
C ASN A 158 27.46 -5.86 -4.87
N GLU A 159 26.25 -6.34 -5.13
CA GLU A 159 24.99 -5.80 -4.64
C GLU A 159 24.03 -6.97 -4.32
N ASP A 160 23.16 -6.76 -3.34
CA ASP A 160 22.09 -7.70 -3.02
C ASP A 160 21.03 -7.71 -4.13
N ALA A 161 20.57 -8.90 -4.48
CA ALA A 161 19.76 -9.12 -5.66
C ALA A 161 18.81 -10.30 -5.51
N ILE A 162 17.66 -10.21 -6.17
CA ILE A 162 16.72 -11.31 -6.36
C ILE A 162 16.99 -11.95 -7.72
N LYS A 163 17.07 -13.28 -7.77
CA LYS A 163 17.18 -13.95 -9.05
C LYS A 163 15.83 -13.93 -9.77
N LEU A 164 15.79 -13.55 -11.05
CA LEU A 164 14.52 -13.41 -11.77
C LEU A 164 13.76 -14.74 -11.90
N SER A 165 14.46 -15.87 -11.91
CA SER A 165 13.83 -17.20 -11.88
C SER A 165 13.14 -17.54 -10.56
N ASP A 166 13.54 -16.92 -9.45
CA ASP A 166 12.97 -17.19 -8.13
C ASP A 166 11.54 -16.60 -8.04
N LEU A 167 11.24 -15.56 -8.81
CA LEU A 167 9.89 -14.98 -8.98
C LEU A 167 8.93 -15.89 -9.77
N LEU A 168 9.41 -16.99 -10.35
CA LEU A 168 8.66 -17.85 -11.27
C LEU A 168 8.67 -19.32 -10.86
N THR A 169 9.00 -19.65 -9.61
CA THR A 169 9.17 -21.04 -9.13
C THR A 169 7.92 -21.90 -9.30
N ASP A 170 6.74 -21.28 -9.23
CA ASP A 170 5.44 -21.96 -9.36
C ASP A 170 4.95 -22.07 -10.80
N HIS A 171 5.71 -21.54 -11.75
CA HIS A 171 5.36 -21.51 -13.16
C HIS A 171 6.40 -22.24 -14.02
N SER A 172 5.92 -23.03 -14.99
CA SER A 172 6.81 -23.73 -15.93
C SER A 172 6.14 -23.85 -17.30
N GLY A 173 6.96 -24.08 -18.34
CA GLY A 173 6.46 -24.27 -19.70
C GLY A 173 6.10 -22.97 -20.43
N TYR A 174 6.56 -21.82 -19.94
CA TYR A 174 6.50 -20.54 -20.65
C TYR A 174 7.72 -20.38 -21.58
N ASP A 175 7.53 -19.69 -22.70
CA ASP A 175 8.59 -19.45 -23.71
C ASP A 175 9.13 -18.02 -23.69
N ASN A 176 8.33 -17.07 -23.21
CA ASN A 176 8.66 -15.65 -23.19
C ASN A 176 8.13 -14.98 -21.92
N ILE A 177 8.86 -13.99 -21.43
CA ILE A 177 8.53 -13.21 -20.25
C ILE A 177 8.67 -11.73 -20.60
N THR A 178 7.69 -10.93 -20.24
CA THR A 178 7.78 -9.47 -20.37
C THR A 178 8.02 -8.87 -19.00
N LEU A 179 9.11 -8.11 -18.82
CA LEU A 179 9.30 -7.24 -17.67
C LEU A 179 8.65 -5.88 -17.98
N MET A 180 7.94 -5.32 -17.01
CA MET A 180 7.23 -4.05 -17.11
C MET A 180 7.54 -3.16 -15.91
N ALA A 181 7.79 -1.88 -16.18
CA ALA A 181 7.87 -0.82 -15.18
C ALA A 181 6.49 -0.17 -14.99
N SER A 182 6.31 0.58 -13.90
CA SER A 182 5.02 1.22 -13.57
C SER A 182 4.56 2.26 -14.61
N ASP A 183 5.49 2.87 -15.34
CA ASP A 183 5.19 3.80 -16.45
C ASP A 183 4.73 3.10 -17.75
N GLY A 184 4.66 1.76 -17.74
CA GLY A 184 4.27 0.94 -18.89
C GLY A 184 5.42 0.63 -19.85
N TYR A 185 6.64 1.09 -19.59
CA TYR A 185 7.83 0.66 -20.34
C TYR A 185 8.05 -0.85 -20.15
N SER A 186 8.32 -1.56 -21.24
CA SER A 186 8.42 -3.01 -21.21
C SER A 186 9.48 -3.59 -22.15
N LYS A 187 9.96 -4.79 -21.80
CA LYS A 187 10.90 -5.59 -22.60
C LYS A 187 10.60 -7.08 -22.47
N ASP A 188 10.76 -7.78 -23.59
CA ASP A 188 10.65 -9.23 -23.68
C ASP A 188 12.00 -9.92 -23.45
N TYR A 189 11.96 -11.04 -22.74
CA TYR A 189 13.09 -11.90 -22.40
C TYR A 189 12.72 -13.36 -22.63
N ASN A 190 13.66 -14.13 -23.15
CA ASN A 190 13.52 -15.58 -23.22
C ASN A 190 13.84 -16.24 -21.88
N THR A 191 13.56 -17.53 -21.78
CA THR A 191 13.75 -18.31 -20.55
C THR A 191 15.21 -18.41 -20.11
N GLU A 192 16.16 -18.49 -21.04
CA GLU A 192 17.60 -18.53 -20.73
C GLU A 192 18.08 -17.21 -20.11
N GLN A 193 17.58 -16.08 -20.61
CA GLN A 193 17.85 -14.76 -20.06
C GLN A 193 17.25 -14.60 -18.65
N ILE A 194 16.00 -15.03 -18.45
CA ILE A 194 15.38 -14.99 -17.11
C ILE A 194 16.11 -15.90 -16.12
N ALA A 195 16.62 -17.05 -16.55
CA ALA A 195 17.40 -17.95 -15.71
C ALA A 195 18.79 -17.42 -15.32
N ASP A 196 19.38 -16.56 -16.17
CA ASP A 196 20.66 -15.86 -15.91
C ASP A 196 20.45 -14.55 -15.14
N GLY A 197 19.29 -13.92 -15.27
CA GLY A 197 19.03 -12.56 -14.81
C GLY A 197 18.82 -12.42 -13.30
N TYR A 198 19.26 -11.28 -12.79
CA TYR A 198 19.08 -10.84 -11.41
C TYR A 198 18.49 -9.43 -11.39
N TYR A 199 17.63 -9.15 -10.42
CA TYR A 199 17.13 -7.83 -10.06
C TYR A 199 17.91 -7.31 -8.85
N LEU A 200 18.68 -6.26 -9.07
CA LEU A 200 19.53 -5.60 -8.08
C LEU A 200 18.70 -4.63 -7.23
N LEU A 201 18.83 -4.73 -5.91
CA LEU A 201 17.94 -4.08 -4.95
C LEU A 201 18.34 -2.63 -4.59
N GLU A 202 19.63 -2.30 -4.57
CA GLU A 202 20.07 -0.92 -4.28
C GLU A 202 19.90 0.01 -5.49
N SER A 203 20.06 -0.55 -6.69
CA SER A 203 20.05 0.18 -7.96
C SER A 203 18.74 0.04 -8.74
N GLU A 204 17.81 -0.77 -8.22
CA GLU A 204 16.51 -1.11 -8.79
C GLU A 204 16.60 -1.47 -10.28
N ARG A 205 17.53 -2.35 -10.64
CA ARG A 205 17.87 -2.68 -12.03
C ARG A 205 18.19 -4.13 -12.28
N THR A 206 17.93 -4.59 -13.49
CA THR A 206 18.40 -5.91 -13.90
C THR A 206 19.89 -5.95 -14.20
N THR A 207 20.47 -7.15 -14.13
CA THR A 207 21.75 -7.53 -14.75
C THR A 207 21.73 -9.00 -15.14
N PHE A 208 22.58 -9.36 -16.12
CA PHE A 208 22.61 -10.69 -16.74
C PHE A 208 24.08 -11.13 -16.87
N PRO A 209 24.64 -11.88 -15.91
CA PRO A 209 26.07 -12.20 -15.85
C PRO A 209 26.62 -12.84 -17.12
N THR A 210 25.86 -13.73 -17.76
CA THR A 210 26.30 -14.45 -18.96
C THR A 210 25.94 -13.69 -20.24
N PHE A 211 24.82 -12.96 -20.26
CA PHE A 211 24.32 -12.27 -21.46
C PHE A 211 24.68 -10.78 -21.55
N ASN A 212 25.42 -10.21 -20.58
CA ASN A 212 25.67 -8.77 -20.48
C ASN A 212 26.26 -8.14 -21.76
N GLU A 213 27.19 -8.85 -22.42
CA GLU A 213 27.86 -8.35 -23.63
C GLU A 213 26.97 -8.40 -24.88
N GLU A 214 25.97 -9.28 -24.90
CA GLU A 214 25.10 -9.53 -26.05
C GLU A 214 23.81 -8.69 -25.99
N MET A 215 23.42 -8.28 -24.79
CA MET A 215 22.19 -7.52 -24.55
C MET A 215 22.40 -6.00 -24.67
N ASN A 216 21.40 -5.34 -25.27
CA ASN A 216 21.37 -3.88 -25.29
C ASN A 216 21.12 -3.32 -23.87
N ASN A 217 21.59 -2.10 -23.60
CA ASN A 217 21.46 -1.46 -22.27
C ASN A 217 20.02 -1.40 -21.76
N SER A 218 19.05 -1.22 -22.66
CA SER A 218 17.64 -1.08 -22.30
C SER A 218 17.00 -2.38 -21.80
N MET A 219 17.62 -3.52 -22.09
CA MET A 219 17.25 -4.85 -21.57
C MET A 219 18.11 -5.23 -20.38
N LYS A 220 19.43 -5.08 -20.46
CA LYS A 220 20.33 -5.53 -19.39
C LYS A 220 20.40 -4.63 -18.15
N ARG A 221 19.78 -3.44 -18.20
CA ARG A 221 19.66 -2.49 -17.08
C ARG A 221 18.23 -1.96 -17.01
N PHE A 222 17.26 -2.87 -17.13
CA PHE A 222 15.84 -2.56 -17.01
C PHE A 222 15.59 -2.08 -15.57
N LYS A 223 14.93 -0.92 -15.39
CA LYS A 223 14.73 -0.33 -14.07
C LYS A 223 13.33 -0.59 -13.52
N TYR A 224 13.19 -0.53 -12.19
CA TYR A 224 11.91 -0.42 -11.46
C TYR A 224 10.87 -1.43 -11.94
N ILE A 225 11.18 -2.73 -11.82
CA ILE A 225 10.22 -3.77 -12.23
C ILE A 225 8.99 -3.66 -11.33
N ASP A 226 7.84 -3.33 -11.91
CA ASP A 226 6.54 -3.40 -11.25
C ASP A 226 5.90 -4.76 -11.47
N ARG A 227 6.01 -5.27 -12.71
CA ARG A 227 5.29 -6.46 -13.16
C ARG A 227 6.12 -7.35 -14.07
N ILE A 228 5.91 -8.65 -13.93
CA ILE A 228 6.36 -9.71 -14.82
C ILE A 228 5.14 -10.36 -15.46
N VAL A 229 5.05 -10.30 -16.79
CA VAL A 229 3.99 -10.99 -17.55
C VAL A 229 4.58 -12.26 -18.15
N VAL A 230 4.09 -13.39 -17.66
CA VAL A 230 4.48 -14.72 -18.15
C VAL A 230 3.58 -15.07 -19.33
N ASN A 231 4.18 -15.42 -20.47
CA ASN A 231 3.42 -15.77 -21.68
C ASN A 231 2.77 -17.16 -21.56
N MET A 232 1.77 -17.27 -20.70
CA MET A 232 0.95 -18.45 -20.45
C MET A 232 -0.43 -18.04 -19.92
N ASP A 233 -1.22 -19.06 -19.55
CA ASP A 233 -2.47 -18.96 -18.80
C ASP A 233 -2.22 -19.69 -17.47
N PHE A 234 -2.41 -19.00 -16.34
CA PHE A 234 -2.26 -19.62 -15.01
C PHE A 234 -3.43 -20.55 -14.68
N GLY A 235 -4.52 -20.50 -15.43
CA GLY A 235 -5.74 -21.25 -15.16
C GLY A 235 -6.46 -20.71 -13.92
N THR A 236 -7.08 -21.60 -13.15
CA THR A 236 -7.87 -21.25 -11.96
C THR A 236 -7.09 -21.36 -10.65
N ASP A 237 -5.91 -21.97 -10.69
CA ASP A 237 -5.06 -22.21 -9.51
C ASP A 237 -3.94 -21.16 -9.49
N ILE A 238 -4.32 -19.89 -9.30
CA ILE A 238 -3.36 -18.79 -9.16
C ILE A 238 -2.60 -19.00 -7.84
N PRO A 239 -1.25 -18.93 -7.83
CA PRO A 239 -0.47 -19.00 -6.60
C PRO A 239 -0.93 -17.97 -5.56
N LEU A 240 -0.72 -18.31 -4.30
CA LEU A 240 -0.98 -17.38 -3.20
C LEU A 240 0.03 -16.22 -3.25
N TYR A 241 -0.35 -15.12 -2.63
CA TYR A 241 0.56 -14.01 -2.35
C TYR A 241 1.74 -14.48 -1.50
N GLU A 242 2.94 -14.03 -1.85
CA GLU A 242 4.15 -14.33 -1.10
C GLU A 242 4.57 -13.09 -0.30
N ASN A 243 4.25 -13.11 0.99
CA ASN A 243 4.47 -12.02 1.94
C ASN A 243 5.84 -12.17 2.61
N ALA A 244 6.60 -11.08 2.70
CA ALA A 244 7.84 -11.01 3.45
C ALA A 244 7.56 -10.97 4.97
N ASP A 245 8.51 -11.43 5.78
CA ASP A 245 8.35 -11.37 7.23
C ASP A 245 8.22 -9.90 7.71
N ALA A 246 7.55 -9.70 8.84
CA ALA A 246 7.32 -8.37 9.38
C ALA A 246 8.61 -7.56 9.64
N GLU A 247 9.73 -8.26 9.88
CA GLU A 247 11.05 -7.66 10.08
C GLU A 247 11.75 -7.20 8.80
N ASP A 248 11.28 -7.67 7.64
CA ASP A 248 11.80 -7.33 6.31
C ASP A 248 11.01 -6.19 5.64
N ALA A 249 10.23 -5.43 6.42
CA ALA A 249 9.58 -4.22 5.91
C ALA A 249 10.62 -3.17 5.49
N ASP A 250 10.48 -2.61 4.29
CA ASP A 250 11.40 -1.59 3.77
C ASP A 250 11.28 -0.27 4.55
N ILE A 251 10.05 0.10 4.90
CA ILE A 251 9.75 1.28 5.70
C ILE A 251 8.45 1.13 6.47
N SER A 252 8.32 1.86 7.59
CA SER A 252 7.09 1.94 8.34
C SER A 252 6.71 3.38 8.69
N PHE A 253 5.44 3.70 8.48
CA PHE A 253 4.81 4.96 8.83
C PHE A 253 3.90 4.75 10.04
N THR A 254 4.11 5.53 11.09
CA THR A 254 3.24 5.50 12.27
C THR A 254 2.12 6.50 12.10
N PHE A 255 0.88 6.12 12.41
CA PHE A 255 -0.22 7.07 12.41
C PHE A 255 0.00 8.13 13.50
N PRO A 256 -0.30 9.41 13.22
CA PRO A 256 -0.07 10.48 14.17
C PRO A 256 -1.09 10.43 15.33
N GLU A 257 -0.72 11.01 16.47
CA GLU A 257 -1.65 11.19 17.59
C GLU A 257 -2.71 12.28 17.31
N LEU A 258 -2.38 13.23 16.42
CA LEU A 258 -3.23 14.36 16.04
C LEU A 258 -3.32 14.46 14.50
N TYR A 259 -4.51 14.81 14.00
CA TYR A 259 -4.81 14.82 12.57
C TYR A 259 -4.94 16.24 11.99
N ASP A 260 -4.62 17.28 12.77
CA ASP A 260 -4.81 18.70 12.41
C ASP A 260 -4.03 19.14 11.15
N GLY A 261 -3.05 18.35 10.72
CA GLY A 261 -2.25 18.58 9.51
C GLY A 261 -2.73 17.84 8.27
N PHE A 262 -3.85 17.12 8.35
CA PHE A 262 -4.37 16.27 7.29
C PHE A 262 -5.73 16.76 6.80
N ASP A 263 -6.01 16.53 5.53
CA ASP A 263 -7.28 16.89 4.91
C ASP A 263 -8.32 15.81 5.21
N GLY A 264 -9.23 16.12 6.15
CA GLY A 264 -10.34 15.24 6.52
C GLY A 264 -11.55 15.43 5.61
N VAL A 265 -12.25 14.32 5.34
CA VAL A 265 -13.52 14.28 4.60
C VAL A 265 -14.61 13.72 5.50
N GLU A 266 -15.81 14.29 5.42
CA GLU A 266 -16.98 13.76 6.10
C GLU A 266 -17.42 12.45 5.45
N LEU A 267 -17.44 11.38 6.23
CA LEU A 267 -17.90 10.06 5.81
C LEU A 267 -19.32 9.83 6.32
N ASP A 268 -20.19 9.39 5.42
CA ASP A 268 -21.49 8.82 5.77
C ASP A 268 -21.32 7.31 5.92
N LEU A 269 -21.20 6.85 7.16
CA LEU A 269 -21.00 5.42 7.46
C LEU A 269 -22.33 4.66 7.62
N GLY A 270 -23.48 5.33 7.44
CA GLY A 270 -24.79 4.78 7.81
C GLY A 270 -24.97 4.63 9.32
N GLU A 271 -26.22 4.58 9.77
CA GLU A 271 -26.53 4.15 11.14
C GLU A 271 -26.46 2.61 11.20
N ASP A 272 -25.57 2.07 12.05
CA ASP A 272 -25.53 0.65 12.43
C ASP A 272 -26.84 0.19 13.12
#